data_AF-A0A8D8FZN1-F1
#
_entry.id   AF-A0A8D8FZN1-F1
#
_cell.length_a   1.000
_cell.length_b   1.000
_cell.length_c   1.000
_cell.angle_alpha   90.00
_cell.angle_beta   90.00
_cell.angle_gamma   90.00
#
_symmetry.space_group_name_H-M   'P 1'
#
loop_
_entity.id
_entity.type
_entity.pdbx_description
1 polymer ?
#
loop_
_entity_poly.entity_id
_entity_poly.type
_entity_poly.pdbx_seq_one_letter_code
_entity_poly.pdbx_strand_id
1 'polypeptide(L)'
;MGLVLKLLSAILLIALLPGLPPYTTFPFTGFSIAPLKKLEGPLVINRQLDDVERLLEGRLYGPEALLPLGSDIYTGIYGGQIVRINETHITPVARLGGHCGELC
;
A
#
# COMPACT_ATOMS: atom_id res chain seq x y z
N MET A 1 -34.83 21.34 -50.57
CA MET A 1 -34.88 19.96 -51.12
C MET A 1 -33.62 19.15 -50.81
N GLY A 2 -32.40 19.68 -51.01
CA GLY A 2 -31.15 18.93 -50.79
C GLY A 2 -30.84 18.52 -49.34
N LEU A 3 -31.20 19.33 -48.33
CA LEU A 3 -30.96 19.00 -46.91
C LEU A 3 -31.82 17.81 -46.44
N VAL A 4 -33.10 17.80 -46.84
CA VAL A 4 -34.06 16.75 -46.50
C VAL A 4 -33.62 15.41 -47.09
N LEU A 5 -33.12 15.41 -48.33
CA LEU A 5 -32.62 14.20 -48.98
C LEU A 5 -31.38 13.62 -48.27
N LYS A 6 -30.46 14.47 -47.80
CA LYS A 6 -29.27 14.05 -47.03
C LYS A 6 -29.64 13.45 -45.68
N LEU A 7 -30.63 14.03 -44.99
CA LEU A 7 -31.12 13.52 -43.71
C LEU A 7 -31.82 12.17 -43.89
N LEU A 8 -32.67 12.04 -44.92
CA LEU A 8 -33.34 10.78 -45.24
C LEU A 8 -32.32 9.67 -45.60
N SER A 9 -31.30 9.99 -46.39
CA SER A 9 -30.25 9.01 -46.73
C SER A 9 -29.43 8.59 -45.51
N ALA A 10 -29.13 9.51 -44.59
CA ALA A 10 -28.38 9.20 -43.37
C ALA A 10 -29.20 8.31 -42.42
N ILE A 11 -30.49 8.61 -42.24
CA ILE A 11 -31.41 7.81 -41.42
C ILE A 11 -31.57 6.40 -42.01
N LEU A 12 -31.72 6.30 -43.33
CA LEU A 12 -31.82 5.00 -44.01
C LEU A 12 -30.54 4.17 -43.84
N LEU A 13 -29.37 4.79 -43.91
CA LEU A 13 -28.07 4.14 -43.68
C LEU A 13 -27.92 3.62 -42.25
N ILE A 14 -28.31 4.43 -41.26
CA ILE A 14 -28.27 4.03 -39.84
C ILE A 14 -29.27 2.90 -39.56
N ALA A 15 -30.44 2.93 -40.20
CA ALA A 15 -31.46 1.90 -40.05
C ALA A 15 -31.11 0.58 -40.74
N LEU A 16 -30.37 0.61 -41.87
CA LEU A 16 -29.95 -0.60 -42.60
C LEU A 16 -28.68 -1.26 -42.06
N LEU A 17 -27.84 -0.54 -41.29
CA LEU A 17 -26.58 -1.03 -40.75
C LEU A 17 -26.56 -1.03 -39.20
N PRO A 18 -27.44 -1.79 -38.53
CA PRO A 18 -27.30 -2.02 -37.10
C PRO A 18 -25.97 -2.74 -36.83
N GLY A 19 -25.10 -2.14 -36.01
CA GLY A 19 -23.75 -2.66 -35.75
C GLY A 19 -22.60 -1.77 -36.22
N LEU A 20 -22.86 -0.50 -36.54
CA LEU A 20 -21.80 0.48 -36.72
C LEU A 20 -20.99 0.63 -35.41
N PRO A 21 -19.66 0.48 -35.47
CA PRO A 21 -18.81 0.59 -34.28
C PRO A 21 -18.89 1.98 -33.65
N PRO A 22 -18.59 2.11 -32.34
CA PRO A 22 -18.02 1.07 -31.49
C PRO A 22 -19.08 0.31 -30.70
N TYR A 23 -18.98 -1.02 -30.71
CA TYR A 23 -19.72 -1.89 -29.79
C TYR A 23 -19.23 -1.61 -28.35
N THR A 24 -20.11 -1.19 -27.45
CA THR A 24 -19.77 -0.88 -26.05
C THR A 24 -19.62 -2.12 -25.15
N THR A 25 -19.69 -3.32 -25.73
CA THR A 25 -19.56 -4.58 -25.01
C THR A 25 -18.17 -5.15 -25.24
N PHE A 26 -17.24 -4.78 -24.37
CA PHE A 26 -15.93 -5.40 -24.32
C PHE A 26 -16.10 -6.83 -23.79
N PRO A 27 -15.66 -7.87 -24.54
CA PRO A 27 -15.73 -9.22 -24.02
C PRO A 27 -14.84 -9.32 -22.78
N PHE A 28 -15.44 -9.67 -21.64
CA PHE A 28 -14.69 -9.97 -20.42
C PHE A 28 -13.77 -11.16 -20.70
N THR A 29 -12.47 -10.93 -20.64
CA THR A 29 -11.48 -12.01 -20.61
C THR A 29 -11.21 -12.34 -19.15
N GLY A 30 -11.64 -13.54 -18.73
CA GLY A 30 -11.31 -14.01 -17.38
C GLY A 30 -9.80 -14.08 -17.22
N PHE A 31 -9.27 -13.47 -16.17
CA PHE A 31 -7.87 -13.61 -15.82
C PHE A 31 -7.72 -14.80 -14.86
N SER A 32 -6.68 -15.60 -15.05
CA SER A 32 -6.30 -16.68 -14.13
C SER A 32 -5.05 -16.24 -13.37
N ILE A 33 -5.10 -16.33 -12.05
CA ILE A 33 -3.96 -16.02 -11.19
C ILE A 33 -3.08 -17.27 -11.13
N ALA A 34 -1.77 -17.08 -11.28
CA ALA A 34 -0.82 -18.18 -11.15
C ALA A 34 -0.92 -18.82 -9.74
N PRO A 35 -0.71 -20.15 -9.63
CA PRO A 35 -0.69 -20.81 -8.33
C PRO A 35 0.40 -20.21 -7.44
N LEU A 36 0.14 -20.19 -6.13
CA LEU A 36 1.10 -19.76 -5.11
C LEU A 36 2.42 -20.52 -5.28
N LYS A 37 3.54 -19.79 -5.19
CA LYS A 37 4.88 -20.40 -5.23
C LYS A 37 5.05 -21.34 -4.04
N LYS A 38 5.78 -22.44 -4.24
CA LYS A 38 6.17 -23.34 -3.15
C LYS A 38 7.07 -22.58 -2.15
N LEU A 39 6.89 -22.88 -0.87
CA LEU A 39 7.65 -22.29 0.24
C LEU A 39 9.02 -22.95 0.36
N GLU A 40 9.88 -22.75 -0.63
CA GLU A 40 11.21 -23.37 -0.74
C GLU A 40 12.30 -22.30 -0.87
N GLY A 41 13.52 -22.62 -0.44
CA GLY A 41 14.66 -21.70 -0.52
C GLY A 41 14.40 -20.37 0.22
N PRO A 42 14.47 -19.21 -0.46
CA PRO A 42 14.17 -17.90 0.15
C PRO A 42 12.73 -17.74 0.65
N LEU A 43 11.80 -18.60 0.23
CA LEU A 43 10.39 -18.57 0.62
C LEU A 43 10.06 -19.58 1.74
N VAL A 44 11.07 -20.24 2.30
CA VAL A 44 10.88 -21.15 3.43
C VAL A 44 10.32 -20.38 4.63
N ILE A 45 9.46 -21.04 5.41
CA ILE A 45 8.90 -20.47 6.64
C ILE A 45 10.05 -20.14 7.59
N ASN A 46 10.17 -18.86 7.97
CA ASN A 46 11.14 -18.41 8.96
C ASN A 46 10.54 -18.52 10.37
N ARG A 47 11.17 -19.34 11.23
CA ARG A 47 10.80 -19.56 12.63
C ARG A 47 11.80 -18.97 13.63
N GLN A 48 12.71 -18.11 13.18
CA GLN A 48 13.75 -17.53 14.03
C GLN A 48 13.19 -16.70 15.21
N LEU A 49 11.93 -16.25 15.12
CA LEU A 49 11.28 -15.41 16.12
C LEU A 49 10.14 -16.14 16.87
N ASP A 50 10.05 -17.48 16.76
CA ASP A 50 8.96 -18.24 17.40
C ASP A 50 9.12 -18.37 18.93
N ASP A 51 10.35 -18.32 19.44
CA ASP A 51 10.70 -18.50 20.87
C ASP A 51 11.58 -17.35 21.38
N VAL A 52 11.19 -16.12 21.08
CA VAL A 52 11.91 -14.91 21.52
C VAL A 52 11.13 -14.16 22.59
N GLU A 53 11.86 -13.63 23.57
CA GLU A 53 11.30 -12.80 24.63
C GLU A 53 11.00 -11.38 24.11
N ARG A 54 9.85 -10.85 24.49
CA ARG A 54 9.44 -9.47 24.17
C ARG A 54 9.87 -8.52 25.27
N LEU A 55 11.05 -7.92 25.13
CA LEU A 55 11.68 -7.11 26.19
C LEU A 55 10.92 -5.81 26.57
N LEU A 56 10.21 -5.18 25.62
CA LEU A 56 9.62 -3.83 25.78
C LEU A 56 8.16 -3.76 25.34
N GLU A 57 7.44 -4.89 25.44
CA GLU A 57 6.03 -4.97 25.05
C GLU A 57 5.17 -3.96 25.81
N GLY A 58 4.33 -3.22 25.08
CA GLY A 58 3.45 -2.19 25.62
C GLY A 58 4.14 -0.89 26.07
N ARG A 59 5.48 -0.80 25.99
CA ARG A 59 6.24 0.40 26.40
C ARG A 59 6.74 1.25 25.23
N LEU A 60 7.01 0.63 24.08
CA LEU A 60 7.40 1.30 22.84
C LEU A 60 6.39 1.01 21.75
N TYR A 61 6.01 2.06 21.01
CA TYR A 61 5.08 1.94 19.90
C TYR A 61 5.72 2.40 18.60
N GLY A 62 5.72 1.51 17.61
CA GLY A 62 6.26 1.76 16.28
C GLY A 62 7.74 2.16 16.26
N PRO A 63 8.68 1.36 16.80
CA PRO A 63 10.11 1.60 16.59
C PRO A 63 10.44 1.43 15.10
N GLU A 64 10.95 2.48 14.45
CA GLU A 64 11.17 2.49 12.99
C GLU A 64 12.58 2.03 12.60
N ALA A 65 13.58 2.29 13.44
CA ALA A 65 14.98 1.92 13.22
C ALA A 65 15.69 1.68 14.56
N LEU A 66 16.53 0.65 14.65
CA LEU A 66 17.35 0.37 15.83
C LEU A 66 18.82 0.71 15.53
N LEU A 67 19.36 1.74 16.19
CA LEU A 67 20.75 2.16 16.07
C LEU A 67 21.52 1.83 17.37
N PRO A 68 22.33 0.77 17.41
CA PRO A 68 23.17 0.46 18.55
C PRO A 68 24.37 1.42 18.61
N LEU A 69 24.56 2.08 19.75
CA LEU A 69 25.70 2.96 20.04
C LEU A 69 26.24 2.64 21.44
N GLY A 70 27.29 1.83 21.51
CA GLY A 70 27.82 1.34 22.78
C GLY A 70 26.84 0.40 23.48
N SER A 71 26.48 0.70 24.73
CA SER A 71 25.47 -0.03 25.50
C SER A 71 24.04 0.42 25.23
N ASP A 72 23.87 1.52 24.48
CA ASP A 72 22.58 2.17 24.28
C ASP A 72 22.04 1.87 22.87
N ILE A 73 20.71 1.78 22.76
CA ILE A 73 20.02 1.65 21.47
C ILE A 73 19.18 2.90 21.27
N TYR A 74 19.35 3.58 20.14
CA TYR A 74 18.53 4.70 19.75
C TYR A 74 17.48 4.24 18.74
N THR A 75 16.25 4.70 18.92
CA THR A 75 15.17 4.41 17.98
C THR A 75 14.22 5.59 17.83
N GLY A 76 13.71 5.77 16.62
CA GLY A 76 12.56 6.62 16.37
C GLY A 76 11.29 5.87 16.70
N ILE A 77 10.36 6.50 17.43
CA ILE A 77 9.04 5.97 17.72
C ILE A 77 7.97 6.81 17.04
N TYR A 78 6.75 6.25 16.99
CA TYR A 78 5.57 6.95 16.50
C TYR A 78 5.43 8.36 17.10
N GLY A 79 5.10 9.35 16.26
CA GLY A 79 4.98 10.76 16.68
C GLY A 79 6.30 11.53 16.68
N GLY A 80 7.30 11.06 15.94
CA GLY A 80 8.54 11.79 15.65
C GLY A 80 9.49 11.90 16.85
N GLN A 81 9.33 11.10 17.90
CA GLN A 81 10.24 11.13 19.04
C GLN A 81 11.40 10.18 18.82
N ILE A 82 12.60 10.61 19.19
CA ILE A 82 13.80 9.80 19.28
C ILE A 82 13.99 9.44 20.74
N VAL A 83 14.00 8.14 21.03
CA VAL A 83 14.23 7.61 22.37
C VAL A 83 15.52 6.81 22.41
N ARG A 84 16.16 6.85 23.58
CA ARG A 84 17.29 6.02 23.95
C ARG A 84 16.81 4.92 24.88
N ILE A 85 17.18 3.69 24.56
CA ILE A 85 16.87 2.48 25.29
C ILE A 85 18.17 1.99 25.92
N ASN A 86 18.19 1.88 27.23
CA ASN A 86 19.27 1.24 27.99
C ASN A 86 18.65 0.16 28.86
N GLU A 87 18.98 -1.10 28.56
CA GLU A 87 18.42 -2.31 29.19
C GLU A 87 16.87 -2.32 29.21
N THR A 88 16.27 -1.65 30.19
CA THR A 88 14.81 -1.56 30.41
C THR A 88 14.28 -0.12 30.50
N HIS A 89 15.16 0.89 30.45
CA HIS A 89 14.82 2.30 30.58
C HIS A 89 14.71 2.97 29.21
N ILE A 90 13.61 3.68 29.00
CA ILE A 90 13.34 4.45 27.77
C ILE A 90 13.42 5.93 28.13
N THR A 91 14.39 6.64 27.55
CA THR A 91 14.59 8.07 27.77
C THR A 91 14.33 8.83 26.46
N PRO A 92 13.44 9.83 26.43
CA PRO A 92 13.33 10.70 25.27
C PRO A 92 14.59 11.56 25.13
N VAL A 93 15.16 11.61 23.92
CA VAL A 93 16.39 12.35 23.62
C VAL A 93 16.11 13.56 22.73
N ALA A 94 15.24 13.38 21.73
CA ALA A 94 14.88 14.45 20.81
C ALA A 94 13.47 14.24 20.27
N ARG A 95 12.87 15.30 19.73
CA ARG A 95 11.65 15.23 18.93
C ARG A 95 11.91 15.89 17.59
N LEU A 96 11.58 15.17 16.53
CA LEU A 96 11.55 15.64 15.16
C LEU A 96 10.19 16.29 14.94
N GLY A 97 10.19 17.57 14.56
CA GLY A 97 8.98 18.37 14.39
C GLY A 97 8.55 19.15 15.64
N GLY A 98 7.62 20.09 15.43
CA GLY A 98 7.02 20.90 16.50
C GLY A 98 5.89 20.15 17.21
N HIS A 99 5.38 20.74 18.30
CA HIS A 99 4.09 20.32 18.83
C HIS A 99 3.01 20.57 17.77
N CYS A 100 2.48 19.52 17.16
CA CYS A 100 1.23 19.61 16.43
C CYS A 100 0.11 19.90 17.45
N GLY A 101 -0.56 21.04 17.28
CA GLY A 101 -1.85 21.29 17.92
C GLY A 101 -2.96 20.50 17.21
N GLU A 102 -4.21 20.92 17.38
CA GLU A 102 -5.41 20.25 16.81
C GLU A 102 -5.50 20.25 15.27
N LEU A 103 -4.56 20.89 14.55
CA LEU A 103 -4.55 21.00 13.08
C LEU A 103 -3.38 20.27 12.42
N CYS A 104 -3.03 19.10 12.95
CA CYS A 104 -2.40 18.01 12.21
C CYS A 104 -3.34 16.79 12.28
#